data_AF-A0A060BN46-F1
#
_entry.id   AF-A0A060BN46-F1
#
_cell.length_a   1.000
_cell.length_b   1.000
_cell.length_c   1.000
_cell.angle_alpha   90.00
_cell.angle_beta   90.00
_cell.angle_gamma   90.00
#
_symmetry.space_group_name_H-M   'P 1'
#
loop_
_entity.id
_entity.type
_entity.pdbx_description
1 polymer ?
#
loop_
_entity_poly.entity_id
_entity_poly.type
_entity_poly.pdbx_seq_one_letter_code
_entity_poly.pdbx_strand_id
1 'polypeptide(L)' 'MDKPINTSGYIASSYEYKQCTWFTWNRAKDFGITFGMYMGNGADWQKQAGYTVTTTPTLHSAVSFSGGQTVGGQWN' A
#
# COMPACT_ATOMS: atom_id res chain seq x y z
N MET A 1 -12.47 7.96 -3.31
CA MET A 1 -12.22 6.51 -3.19
C MET A 1 -13.36 5.80 -3.88
N ASP A 2 -13.04 4.99 -4.89
CA ASP A 2 -14.03 4.54 -5.88
C ASP A 2 -14.84 3.31 -5.41
N LYS A 3 -14.43 2.71 -4.30
CA LYS A 3 -15.19 1.70 -3.56
C LYS A 3 -15.24 2.09 -2.08
N PRO A 4 -16.32 1.82 -1.34
CA PRO A 4 -16.30 1.96 0.12
C PRO A 4 -15.22 1.05 0.72
N ILE A 5 -14.72 1.41 1.90
CA ILE A 5 -13.81 0.55 2.67
C ILE A 5 -14.68 -0.43 3.46
N ASN A 6 -14.44 -1.73 3.26
CA ASN A 6 -15.04 -2.80 4.06
C ASN A 6 -13.94 -3.74 4.54
N THR A 7 -13.68 -3.74 5.85
CA THR A 7 -12.58 -4.51 6.45
C THR A 7 -13.00 -5.91 6.91
N SER A 8 -14.27 -6.30 6.78
CA SER A 8 -14.77 -7.60 7.26
C SER A 8 -14.06 -8.81 6.63
N GLY A 9 -13.51 -8.65 5.41
CA GLY A 9 -12.74 -9.69 4.73
C GLY A 9 -11.21 -9.56 4.85
N TYR A 10 -10.72 -8.57 5.61
CA TYR A 10 -9.29 -8.31 5.71
C TYR A 10 -8.64 -9.30 6.69
N ILE A 11 -7.51 -9.88 6.29
CA ILE A 11 -6.77 -10.85 7.10
C ILE A 11 -5.40 -10.30 7.50
N ALA A 12 -4.84 -10.80 8.60
CA ALA A 12 -3.54 -10.40 9.15
C ALA A 12 -2.54 -11.57 9.16
N SER A 13 -2.52 -12.37 8.07
CA SER A 13 -1.65 -13.55 7.97
C SER A 13 -0.20 -13.23 7.63
N SER A 14 0.04 -12.13 6.89
CA SER A 14 1.36 -11.80 6.33
C SER A 14 1.85 -10.40 6.71
N TYR A 15 0.91 -9.50 6.99
CA TYR A 15 1.16 -8.17 7.54
C TYR A 15 0.36 -8.00 8.82
N GLU A 16 0.96 -7.39 9.84
CA GLU A 16 0.34 -7.19 11.15
C GLU A 16 -0.90 -6.30 11.07
N TYR A 17 -1.92 -6.67 11.85
CA TYR A 17 -3.21 -5.97 11.85
C TYR A 17 -3.04 -4.46 12.08
N LYS A 18 -3.77 -3.67 11.29
CA LYS A 18 -3.78 -2.19 11.30
C LYS A 18 -2.46 -1.50 10.90
N GLN A 19 -1.42 -2.21 10.49
CA GLN A 19 -0.25 -1.57 9.87
C GLN A 19 -0.58 -1.01 8.47
N CYS A 20 0.24 -0.06 7.99
CA CYS A 20 0.06 0.55 6.67
C CYS A 20 0.13 -0.48 5.53
N THR A 21 1.04 -1.44 5.63
CA THR A 21 1.19 -2.55 4.68
C THR A 21 0.03 -3.53 4.74
N TRP A 22 -0.52 -3.79 5.93
CA TRP A 22 -1.73 -4.61 6.10
C TRP A 22 -2.94 -4.00 5.41
N PHE A 23 -3.19 -2.71 5.61
CA PHE A 23 -4.32 -2.05 4.97
C PHE A 23 -4.15 -2.04 3.45
N THR A 24 -2.96 -1.68 2.96
CA THR A 24 -2.68 -1.57 1.52
C THR A 24 -2.78 -2.94 0.83
N TRP A 25 -2.21 -3.99 1.42
CA TRP A 25 -2.27 -5.36 0.88
C TRP A 25 -3.69 -5.92 0.82
N ASN A 26 -4.51 -5.68 1.85
CA ASN A 26 -5.90 -6.12 1.82
C ASN A 26 -6.75 -5.27 0.87
N ARG A 27 -6.57 -3.94 0.87
CA ARG A 27 -7.33 -3.02 0.01
C ARG A 27 -7.08 -3.26 -1.47
N ALA A 28 -5.86 -3.64 -1.85
CA ALA A 28 -5.53 -3.99 -3.23
C ALA A 28 -6.45 -5.09 -3.80
N LYS A 29 -6.83 -6.06 -2.96
CA LYS A 29 -7.68 -7.19 -3.36
C LYS A 29 -9.09 -6.76 -3.75
N ASP A 30 -9.62 -5.68 -3.17
CA ASP A 30 -10.91 -5.10 -3.58
C ASP A 30 -10.90 -4.65 -5.05
N PHE A 31 -9.72 -4.43 -5.62
CA PHE A 31 -9.50 -4.04 -7.01
C PHE A 31 -8.89 -5.18 -7.86
N GLY A 32 -8.84 -6.41 -7.34
CA GLY A 32 -8.23 -7.55 -8.03
C GLY A 32 -6.70 -7.49 -8.12
N ILE A 33 -6.06 -6.60 -7.35
CA ILE A 33 -4.60 -6.45 -7.32
C ILE A 33 -4.03 -7.31 -6.20
N THR A 34 -2.95 -8.03 -6.51
CA THR A 34 -2.23 -8.85 -5.54
C THR A 34 -0.82 -8.32 -5.36
N PHE A 35 -0.49 -7.99 -4.11
CA PHE A 35 0.88 -7.71 -3.70
C PHE A 35 1.48 -8.93 -2.99
N GLY A 36 2.81 -8.99 -3.00
CA GLY A 36 3.57 -10.00 -2.29
C GLY A 36 3.26 -10.01 -0.80
N MET A 37 3.28 -11.20 -0.21
CA MET A 37 2.97 -11.40 1.21
C MET A 37 4.08 -10.92 2.15
N TYR A 38 5.34 -10.85 1.70
CA TYR A 38 6.50 -10.54 2.55
C TYR A 38 7.40 -9.47 1.93
N MET A 39 6.85 -8.27 1.69
CA MET A 39 7.57 -7.16 1.04
C MET A 39 8.28 -6.21 2.02
N GLY A 40 8.23 -6.50 3.33
CA GLY A 40 8.77 -5.63 4.38
C GLY A 40 7.81 -4.50 4.78
N ASN A 41 8.37 -3.39 5.26
CA ASN A 41 7.58 -2.22 5.67
C ASN A 41 7.19 -1.34 4.46
N GLY A 42 6.43 -0.28 4.70
CA GLY A 42 5.94 0.60 3.62
C GLY A 42 7.04 1.23 2.75
N ALA A 43 8.24 1.49 3.29
CA ALA A 43 9.37 2.05 2.56
C ALA A 43 10.14 1.02 1.72
N ASP A 44 9.98 -0.27 2.02
CA ASP A 44 10.61 -1.37 1.29
C ASP A 44 9.85 -1.75 0.02
N TRP A 45 8.55 -1.45 -0.04
CA TRP A 45 7.68 -1.84 -1.16
C TRP A 45 8.15 -1.29 -2.51
N GLN A 46 8.65 -0.05 -2.55
CA GLN A 46 9.24 0.55 -3.77
C GLN A 46 10.53 -0.13 -4.27
N LYS A 47 11.14 -1.02 -3.46
CA LYS A 47 12.39 -1.70 -3.78
C LYS A 47 12.20 -3.17 -4.18
N GLN A 48 10.95 -3.68 -4.11
CA GLN A 48 10.65 -5.06 -4.42
C GLN A 48 10.75 -5.33 -5.93
N ALA A 49 11.43 -6.42 -6.29
CA ALA A 49 11.53 -6.85 -7.67
C ALA A 49 10.16 -7.34 -8.20
N GLY A 50 9.94 -7.22 -9.51
CA GLY A 50 8.72 -7.70 -10.17
C GLY A 50 7.54 -6.73 -10.18
N TYR A 51 7.74 -5.49 -9.73
CA TYR A 51 6.72 -4.42 -9.78
C TYR A 51 7.16 -3.28 -10.69
N THR A 52 6.19 -2.69 -11.38
CA THR A 52 6.38 -1.39 -12.05
C THR A 52 6.32 -0.30 -10.99
N VAL A 53 7.44 0.42 -10.81
CA VAL A 53 7.53 1.56 -9.90
C VAL A 53 7.71 2.83 -10.72
N THR A 54 6.86 3.82 -10.45
CA THR A 54 6.84 5.10 -11.17
C THR A 54 6.50 6.23 -10.20
N THR A 55 6.87 7.46 -10.56
CA THR A 55 6.50 8.69 -9.85
C THR A 55 5.24 9.35 -10.43
N THR A 56 4.64 8.78 -11.48
CA THR A 56 3.36 9.25 -12.04
C THR A 56 2.18 8.72 -11.21
N PRO A 57 1.34 9.59 -10.62
CA PRO A 57 0.16 9.16 -9.87
C PRO A 57 -0.75 8.30 -10.75
N THR A 58 -1.01 7.08 -10.28
CA THR A 58 -1.79 6.09 -11.03
C THR A 58 -2.84 5.50 -10.10
N LEU A 59 -4.09 5.46 -10.58
CA LEU A 59 -5.20 4.90 -9.81
C LEU A 59 -4.94 3.43 -9.47
N HIS A 60 -5.39 3.01 -8.28
CA HIS A 60 -5.21 1.65 -7.75
C HIS A 60 -3.75 1.19 -7.57
N SER A 61 -2.81 2.12 -7.46
CA SER A 61 -1.41 1.81 -7.12
C SER A 61 -1.13 1.99 -5.62
N ALA A 62 -0.15 1.24 -5.10
CA ALA A 62 0.40 1.50 -3.78
C ALA A 62 1.40 2.66 -3.87
N VAL A 63 1.32 3.60 -2.92
CA VAL A 63 2.29 4.69 -2.78
C VAL A 63 3.20 4.34 -1.61
N SER A 64 4.50 4.26 -1.88
CA SER A 64 5.55 3.97 -0.89
C SER A 64 6.34 5.23 -0.60
N PHE A 65 6.55 5.54 0.67
CA PHE A 65 7.38 6.66 1.11
C PHE A 65 8.66 6.13 1.74
N SER A 66 9.80 6.70 1.36
CA SER A 66 11.08 6.37 1.99
C SER A 66 11.08 6.80 3.46
N GLY A 67 11.86 6.12 4.30
CA GLY A 67 12.00 6.50 5.71
C GLY A 67 12.47 7.95 5.85
N GLY A 68 11.72 8.76 6.61
CA GLY A 68 12.00 10.19 6.78
C GLY A 68 11.61 11.07 5.58
N GLN A 69 10.99 10.53 4.53
CA GLN A 69 10.51 11.32 3.42
C GLN A 69 9.33 12.19 3.85
N THR A 70 9.53 13.50 3.81
CA THR A 70 8.46 14.47 4.04
C THR A 70 7.68 14.69 2.76
N VAL A 71 6.38 14.51 2.82
CA VAL A 71 5.45 14.96 1.78
C VAL A 71 4.99 16.36 2.16
N GLY A 72 5.55 17.36 1.49
CA GLY A 72 5.21 18.76 1.73
C GLY A 72 3.81 19.08 1.23
N GLY A 73 3.00 19.66 2.12
CA GLY A 73 1.71 20.27 1.84
C GLY A 73 1.33 21.08 3.08
N GLN A 74 1.28 22.40 2.93
CA GLN A 74 0.75 23.28 3.97
C GLN A 74 -0.72 22.89 4.15
N TRP A 75 -1.09 22.39 5.32
CA TRP A 75 -2.50 22.28 5.70
C TRP A 75 -2.95 23.70 6.03
N ASN A 76 -3.47 24.39 5.02
CA ASN A 76 -4.19 25.65 5.19
C ASN A 76 -5.55 25.36 5.80
#